data_AF-A0A1W4X303-F1
#
_entry.id   AF-A0A1W4X303-F1
#
_cell.length_a   1.000
_cell.length_b   1.000
_cell.length_c   1.000
_cell.angle_alpha   90.00
_cell.angle_beta   90.00
_cell.angle_gamma   90.00
#
_symmetry.space_group_name_H-M   'P 1'
#
loop_
_entity.id
_entity.type
_entity.pdbx_description
1 polymer ?
#
loop_
_entity_poly.entity_id
_entity_poly.type
_entity_poly.pdbx_seq_one_letter_code
_entity_poly.pdbx_strand_id
1 'polypeptide(L)'
;MKLYKQKLLTNAQLKKLNEHKYSYKSDSFLDSFLQPWWNYLVSKTPIWLAPNLITLVGLFVNVLTALILIAYSPDAKTEAPRWTYFLCAVGLFIYQSLDAIDGKQARRTNSANPLGELFDHGCDSISTIFVALSACLAAQLGNYPNWMFFQCFCAITLFYCAHWQTYVSGTLKFGKVDVTEAQFTIMIIHMVSAIFGPSIWNTKVFGSFTTSHMLCTMFFIGYFQVFLNFLEAIRAGGCGKNGSTVAIPATDMEIRTVGLYIACVQYLLHARTYFRAIFTEGAGKNGSTVAGTSVLSPIIPFSMVLVPAFIIYRKSIDHVYEEHPALYIMAFGIVAAKVTNKLVVAHMTVSEMEYMDVSLVGPAMLFFNQYFNTFLPEYAVLWLCMIWVTLDLFRYCSQVCLEICDHLHVELFRIPSPGDPLRVTVPSTALSLEKNGASDSDMSDLGKDDGIPLLHS
;
A
#
# COMPACT_ATOMS: atom_id res chain seq x y z
N MET A 1 21.27 21.83 -7.57
CA MET A 1 20.43 22.71 -8.42
C MET A 1 19.03 22.69 -7.83
N LYS A 2 18.55 23.76 -7.18
CA LYS A 2 17.18 23.77 -6.64
C LYS A 2 16.20 23.79 -7.82
N LEU A 3 15.57 22.65 -8.11
CA LEU A 3 14.59 22.53 -9.18
C LEU A 3 13.39 23.48 -8.99
N TYR A 4 13.08 23.87 -7.74
CA TYR A 4 11.96 24.77 -7.42
C TYR A 4 12.32 25.77 -6.30
N LYS A 5 11.74 26.99 -6.38
CA LYS A 5 12.04 28.11 -5.45
C LYS A 5 11.44 27.94 -4.05
N GLN A 6 10.28 27.29 -3.92
CA GLN A 6 9.60 27.06 -2.65
C GLN A 6 9.81 25.62 -2.18
N LYS A 7 10.18 25.43 -0.91
CA LYS A 7 10.28 24.10 -0.29
C LYS A 7 8.90 23.50 -0.03
N LEU A 8 8.77 22.19 -0.15
CA LEU A 8 7.58 21.45 0.27
C LEU A 8 7.63 21.07 1.75
N LEU A 9 8.82 20.71 2.26
CA LEU A 9 9.01 20.36 3.65
C LEU A 9 9.49 21.55 4.47
N THR A 10 8.85 21.79 5.61
CA THR A 10 9.33 22.76 6.58
C THR A 10 10.61 22.26 7.24
N ASN A 11 11.44 23.19 7.74
CA ASN A 11 12.63 22.81 8.50
C ASN A 11 12.29 22.00 9.78
N ALA A 12 11.08 22.16 10.33
CA ALA A 12 10.61 21.38 11.47
C ALA A 12 10.33 19.92 11.08
N GLN A 13 9.63 19.70 9.95
CA GLN A 13 9.40 18.36 9.40
C GLN A 13 10.71 17.66 9.05
N LEU A 14 11.64 18.36 8.40
CA LEU A 14 12.96 17.80 8.07
C LEU A 14 13.73 17.35 9.32
N LYS A 15 13.72 18.14 10.41
CA LYS A 15 14.36 17.74 11.67
C LYS A 15 13.74 16.48 12.26
N LYS A 16 12.42 16.30 12.15
CA LYS A 16 11.71 15.12 12.66
C LYS A 16 12.10 13.83 11.95
N LEU A 17 12.50 13.89 10.68
CA LEU A 17 13.00 12.73 9.95
C LEU A 17 14.24 12.11 10.60
N ASN A 18 15.09 12.90 11.27
CA ASN A 18 16.27 12.38 11.97
C ASN A 18 15.90 11.54 13.21
N GLU A 19 14.70 11.74 13.75
CA GLU A 19 14.17 11.01 14.91
C GLU A 19 13.34 9.78 14.48
N HIS A 20 12.96 9.70 13.20
CA HIS A 20 12.13 8.64 12.67
C HIS A 20 12.85 7.29 12.67
N LYS A 21 12.15 6.26 13.12
CA LYS A 21 12.62 4.88 13.09
C LYS A 21 11.53 4.03 12.47
N TYR A 22 11.87 3.33 11.39
CA TYR A 22 10.96 2.40 10.76
C TYR A 22 10.55 1.30 11.75
N SER A 23 9.25 1.04 11.84
CA SER A 23 8.67 0.02 12.71
C SER A 23 7.58 -0.70 11.94
N TYR A 24 7.70 -2.03 11.84
CA TYR A 24 6.71 -2.88 11.22
C TYR A 24 6.53 -4.19 11.99
N LYS A 25 5.37 -4.82 11.83
CA LYS A 25 5.07 -6.18 12.29
C LYS A 25 4.39 -6.93 11.15
N SER A 26 4.89 -8.11 10.80
CA SER A 26 4.28 -8.97 9.77
C SER A 26 3.99 -10.34 10.34
N ASP A 27 2.74 -10.77 10.21
CA ASP A 27 2.28 -12.15 10.45
C ASP A 27 1.95 -12.87 9.13
N SER A 28 2.39 -12.33 7.98
CA SER A 28 2.06 -12.87 6.64
C SER A 28 2.51 -14.31 6.49
N PHE A 29 1.62 -15.13 5.91
CA PHE A 29 1.87 -16.55 5.73
C PHE A 29 2.92 -16.81 4.66
N LEU A 30 2.81 -16.16 3.49
CA LEU A 30 3.68 -16.39 2.36
C LEU A 30 5.08 -15.80 2.55
N ASP A 31 5.22 -14.73 3.35
CA ASP A 31 6.52 -14.11 3.62
C ASP A 31 7.53 -15.15 4.10
N SER A 32 7.14 -16.04 5.03
CA SER A 32 8.00 -17.08 5.58
C SER A 32 8.51 -18.06 4.50
N PHE A 33 7.66 -18.41 3.53
CA PHE A 33 8.04 -19.31 2.43
C PHE A 33 8.93 -18.63 1.38
N LEU A 34 8.82 -17.31 1.25
CA LEU A 34 9.57 -16.52 0.27
C LEU A 34 10.89 -15.97 0.83
N GLN A 35 11.09 -15.99 2.15
CA GLN A 35 12.37 -15.58 2.76
C GLN A 35 13.60 -16.24 2.11
N PRO A 36 13.65 -17.56 1.84
CA PRO A 36 14.81 -18.18 1.19
C PRO A 36 15.07 -17.60 -0.21
N TRP A 37 14.01 -17.34 -0.97
CA TRP A 37 14.09 -16.72 -2.30
C TRP A 37 14.63 -15.28 -2.22
N TRP A 38 14.07 -14.45 -1.35
CA TRP A 38 14.52 -13.06 -1.19
C TRP A 38 15.94 -12.97 -0.64
N ASN A 39 16.33 -13.87 0.27
CA ASN A 39 17.69 -13.94 0.79
C ASN A 39 18.69 -14.38 -0.29
N TYR A 40 18.29 -15.33 -1.15
CA TYR A 40 19.09 -15.69 -2.32
C TYR A 40 19.23 -14.49 -3.27
N LEU A 41 18.13 -13.83 -3.63
CA LEU A 41 18.15 -12.68 -4.53
C LEU A 41 19.02 -11.54 -4.01
N VAL A 42 18.81 -11.09 -2.77
CA VAL A 42 19.61 -10.01 -2.18
C VAL A 42 21.09 -10.39 -2.11
N SER A 43 21.44 -11.67 -1.94
CA SER A 43 22.85 -12.12 -1.96
C SER A 43 23.53 -11.90 -3.32
N LYS A 44 22.75 -11.97 -4.42
CA LYS A 44 23.19 -11.75 -5.80
C LYS A 44 23.15 -10.29 -6.22
N THR A 45 22.43 -9.45 -5.48
CA THR A 45 22.39 -8.01 -5.72
C THR A 45 23.77 -7.38 -5.53
N PRO A 46 24.29 -6.60 -6.51
CA PRO A 46 25.56 -5.91 -6.36
C PRO A 46 25.55 -4.90 -5.21
N ILE A 47 26.65 -4.78 -4.46
CA ILE A 47 26.76 -3.89 -3.29
C ILE A 47 26.65 -2.40 -3.66
N TRP A 48 26.96 -2.03 -4.90
CA TRP A 48 26.83 -0.65 -5.38
C TRP A 48 25.38 -0.26 -5.71
N LEU A 49 24.49 -1.25 -5.87
CA LEU A 49 23.11 -1.00 -6.30
C LEU A 49 22.28 -0.43 -5.14
N ALA A 50 21.82 0.80 -5.31
CA ALA A 50 21.02 1.50 -4.32
C ALA A 50 19.63 0.86 -4.14
N PRO A 51 19.12 0.73 -2.90
CA PRO A 51 17.77 0.22 -2.62
C PRO A 51 16.67 0.92 -3.42
N ASN A 52 16.65 2.25 -3.44
CA ASN A 52 15.63 3.02 -4.16
C ASN A 52 15.65 2.76 -5.68
N LEU A 53 16.80 2.39 -6.26
CA LEU A 53 16.87 2.01 -7.66
C LEU A 53 16.24 0.62 -7.89
N ILE A 54 16.37 -0.29 -6.94
CA ILE A 54 15.69 -1.60 -6.97
C ILE A 54 14.17 -1.40 -6.95
N THR A 55 13.67 -0.59 -6.02
CA THR A 55 12.25 -0.22 -5.91
C THR A 55 11.75 0.39 -7.23
N LEU A 56 12.48 1.37 -7.79
CA LEU A 56 12.08 2.06 -9.02
C LEU A 56 12.05 1.12 -10.23
N VAL A 57 13.01 0.20 -10.34
CA VAL A 57 13.03 -0.81 -11.41
C VAL A 57 11.86 -1.77 -11.25
N GLY A 58 11.54 -2.21 -10.03
CA GLY A 58 10.35 -3.00 -9.74
C GLY A 58 9.07 -2.30 -10.20
N LEU A 59 8.87 -1.05 -9.77
CA LEU A 59 7.73 -0.24 -10.18
C LEU A 59 7.64 -0.12 -11.70
N PHE A 60 8.76 0.19 -12.37
CA PHE A 60 8.81 0.31 -13.82
C PHE A 60 8.37 -0.97 -14.53
N VAL A 61 8.85 -2.14 -14.08
CA VAL A 61 8.45 -3.43 -14.64
C VAL A 61 6.95 -3.67 -14.45
N ASN A 62 6.41 -3.43 -13.25
CA ASN A 62 4.99 -3.63 -12.99
C ASN A 62 4.12 -2.69 -13.83
N VAL A 63 4.44 -1.40 -13.86
CA VAL A 63 3.71 -0.39 -14.63
C VAL A 63 3.77 -0.68 -16.13
N LEU A 64 4.95 -1.02 -16.66
CA LEU A 64 5.12 -1.31 -18.08
C LEU A 64 4.29 -2.51 -18.52
N THR A 65 4.36 -3.61 -17.76
CA THR A 65 3.60 -4.82 -18.09
C THR A 65 2.09 -4.58 -18.00
N ALA A 66 1.62 -3.85 -16.98
CA ALA A 66 0.22 -3.45 -16.88
C ALA A 66 -0.22 -2.52 -18.01
N LEU A 67 0.59 -1.53 -18.40
CA LEU A 67 0.28 -0.61 -19.52
C LEU A 67 0.19 -1.35 -20.86
N ILE A 68 1.03 -2.36 -21.08
CA ILE A 68 0.92 -3.22 -22.27
C ILE A 68 -0.45 -3.92 -22.29
N LEU A 69 -0.88 -4.51 -21.18
CA LEU A 69 -2.19 -5.15 -21.09
C LEU A 69 -3.33 -4.14 -21.27
N ILE A 70 -3.24 -2.96 -20.65
CA ILE A 70 -4.21 -1.87 -20.79
C ILE A 70 -4.32 -1.39 -22.24
N ALA A 71 -3.22 -1.33 -22.99
CA ALA A 71 -3.24 -0.92 -24.39
C ALA A 71 -4.05 -1.87 -25.28
N TYR A 72 -4.13 -3.17 -24.93
CA TYR A 72 -4.95 -4.15 -25.64
C TYR A 72 -6.39 -4.22 -25.14
N SER A 73 -6.65 -3.91 -23.87
CA SER A 73 -7.97 -4.05 -23.25
C SER A 73 -8.29 -2.85 -22.33
N PRO A 74 -8.37 -1.60 -22.86
CA PRO A 74 -8.58 -0.42 -22.03
C PRO A 74 -9.99 -0.35 -21.40
N ASP A 75 -10.93 -1.12 -21.95
CA ASP A 75 -12.32 -1.25 -21.49
C ASP A 75 -12.52 -2.38 -20.45
N ALA A 76 -11.48 -3.19 -20.20
CA ALA A 76 -11.55 -4.44 -19.41
C ALA A 76 -12.65 -5.42 -19.88
N LYS A 77 -13.04 -5.35 -21.16
CA LYS A 77 -13.99 -6.25 -21.83
C LYS A 77 -13.30 -6.99 -22.97
N THR A 78 -12.55 -6.26 -23.78
CA THR A 78 -11.84 -6.76 -24.95
C THR A 78 -10.80 -7.81 -24.53
N GLU A 79 -10.75 -8.95 -25.23
CA GLU A 79 -9.74 -9.97 -24.93
C GLU A 79 -8.36 -9.53 -25.43
N ALA A 80 -7.40 -9.42 -24.51
CA ALA A 80 -6.01 -9.17 -24.87
C ALA A 80 -5.29 -10.47 -25.27
N PRO A 81 -4.20 -10.39 -26.05
CA PRO A 81 -3.39 -11.56 -26.38
C PRO A 81 -2.90 -12.26 -25.10
N ARG A 82 -2.99 -13.59 -25.05
CA ARG A 82 -2.76 -14.37 -23.82
C ARG A 82 -1.39 -14.19 -23.19
N TRP A 83 -0.36 -13.86 -23.99
CA TRP A 83 0.98 -13.58 -23.49
C TRP A 83 1.05 -12.31 -22.62
N THR A 84 0.11 -11.37 -22.78
CA THR A 84 0.06 -10.12 -21.98
C THR A 84 -0.30 -10.41 -20.53
N TYR A 85 -1.26 -11.32 -20.27
CA TYR A 85 -1.57 -11.78 -18.91
C TYR A 85 -0.40 -12.53 -18.28
N PHE A 86 0.26 -13.41 -19.04
CA PHE A 86 1.48 -14.09 -18.57
C PHE A 86 2.58 -13.07 -18.23
N LEU A 87 2.76 -12.06 -19.08
CA LEU A 87 3.72 -10.99 -18.85
C LEU A 87 3.38 -10.18 -17.59
N CYS A 88 2.10 -9.90 -17.31
CA CYS A 88 1.68 -9.28 -16.05
C CYS A 88 1.96 -10.16 -14.83
N ALA A 89 1.74 -11.48 -14.91
CA ALA A 89 2.06 -12.40 -13.81
C ALA A 89 3.56 -12.38 -13.50
N VAL A 90 4.41 -12.49 -14.53
CA VAL A 90 5.87 -12.42 -14.38
C VAL A 90 6.33 -11.04 -13.91
N GLY A 91 5.77 -9.97 -14.47
CA GLY A 91 6.08 -8.59 -14.09
C GLY A 91 5.75 -8.31 -12.62
N LEU A 92 4.59 -8.77 -12.16
CA LEU A 92 4.18 -8.65 -10.75
C LEU A 92 5.08 -9.48 -9.82
N PHE A 93 5.49 -10.68 -10.23
CA PHE A 93 6.45 -11.50 -9.47
C PHE A 93 7.83 -10.83 -9.36
N ILE A 94 8.32 -10.23 -10.45
CA ILE A 94 9.56 -9.46 -10.45
C ILE A 94 9.43 -8.26 -9.52
N TYR A 95 8.36 -7.47 -9.65
CA TYR A 95 8.12 -6.33 -8.76
C TYR A 95 8.10 -6.77 -7.29
N GLN A 96 7.27 -7.74 -6.92
CA GLN A 96 7.20 -8.31 -5.57
C GLN A 96 8.59 -8.71 -5.06
N SER A 97 9.37 -9.40 -5.89
CA SER A 97 10.71 -9.85 -5.51
C SER A 97 11.70 -8.71 -5.30
N LEU A 98 11.63 -7.65 -6.11
CA LEU A 98 12.50 -6.48 -6.01
C LEU A 98 12.13 -5.60 -4.82
N ASP A 99 10.83 -5.40 -4.61
CA ASP A 99 10.22 -4.74 -3.46
C ASP A 99 10.70 -5.39 -2.15
N ALA A 100 10.54 -6.71 -2.00
CA ALA A 100 10.94 -7.42 -0.79
C ALA A 100 12.46 -7.39 -0.49
N ILE A 101 13.32 -7.12 -1.48
CA ILE A 101 14.78 -7.10 -1.29
C ILE A 101 15.36 -5.70 -1.13
N ASP A 102 14.62 -4.62 -1.36
CA ASP A 102 15.20 -3.27 -1.28
C ASP A 102 15.61 -2.91 0.18
N GLY A 103 14.78 -3.20 1.17
CA GLY A 103 15.06 -3.00 2.58
C GLY A 103 16.10 -4.00 3.07
N LYS A 104 16.13 -5.23 2.52
CA LYS A 104 17.19 -6.20 2.79
C LYS A 104 18.53 -5.70 2.28
N GLN A 105 18.56 -5.12 1.08
CA GLN A 105 19.73 -4.49 0.50
C GLN A 105 20.16 -3.29 1.35
N ALA A 106 19.23 -2.43 1.76
CA ALA A 106 19.52 -1.27 2.60
C ALA A 106 20.19 -1.65 3.93
N ARG A 107 19.75 -2.75 4.56
CA ARG A 107 20.40 -3.32 5.74
C ARG A 107 21.77 -3.91 5.41
N ARG A 108 21.88 -4.68 4.32
CA ARG A 108 23.14 -5.30 3.86
C ARG A 108 24.23 -4.27 3.56
N THR A 109 23.87 -3.11 3.01
CA THR A 109 24.79 -2.03 2.63
C THR A 109 24.93 -0.94 3.69
N ASN A 110 24.25 -1.09 4.83
CA ASN A 110 24.19 -0.10 5.90
C ASN A 110 23.77 1.29 5.40
N SER A 111 22.76 1.32 4.54
CA SER A 111 22.22 2.54 3.92
C SER A 111 20.73 2.74 4.22
N ALA A 112 20.17 2.02 5.20
CA ALA A 112 18.79 2.20 5.65
C ALA A 112 18.59 3.60 6.24
N ASN A 113 17.54 4.29 5.82
CA ASN A 113 17.20 5.64 6.25
C ASN A 113 15.72 5.94 5.92
N PRO A 114 15.12 7.02 6.48
CA PRO A 114 13.72 7.37 6.24
C PRO A 114 13.36 7.59 4.76
N LEU A 115 14.28 8.13 3.94
CA LEU A 115 14.02 8.33 2.51
C LEU A 115 13.71 7.01 1.80
N GLY A 116 14.37 5.91 2.18
CA GLY A 116 14.10 4.59 1.61
C GLY A 116 12.66 4.13 1.85
N GLU A 117 12.17 4.26 3.08
CA GLU A 117 10.78 3.94 3.44
C GLU A 117 9.77 4.80 2.69
N LEU A 118 10.01 6.10 2.58
CA LEU A 118 9.16 7.00 1.79
C LEU A 118 9.13 6.60 0.31
N PHE A 119 10.29 6.23 -0.24
CA PHE A 119 10.44 5.90 -1.65
C PHE A 119 9.72 4.60 -1.98
N ASP A 120 9.88 3.59 -1.12
CA ASP A 120 9.23 2.28 -1.18
C ASP A 120 7.69 2.42 -1.16
N HIS A 121 7.13 2.92 -0.05
CA HIS A 121 5.69 3.10 0.10
C HIS A 121 5.10 4.08 -0.93
N GLY A 122 5.91 5.04 -1.39
CA GLY A 122 5.55 5.96 -2.46
C GLY A 122 5.42 5.29 -3.83
N CYS A 123 6.22 4.26 -4.10
CA CYS A 123 6.12 3.43 -5.30
C CYS A 123 4.97 2.43 -5.18
N ASP A 124 4.77 1.83 -4.00
CA ASP A 124 3.68 0.89 -3.73
C ASP A 124 2.28 1.51 -3.95
N SER A 125 2.11 2.79 -3.58
CA SER A 125 0.86 3.49 -3.80
C SER A 125 0.50 3.61 -5.28
N ILE A 126 1.50 3.80 -6.15
CA ILE A 126 1.34 3.82 -7.61
C ILE A 126 1.11 2.39 -8.12
N SER A 127 1.93 1.44 -7.67
CA SER A 127 1.86 0.04 -8.05
C SER A 127 0.47 -0.55 -7.81
N THR A 128 -0.14 -0.23 -6.66
CA THR A 128 -1.50 -0.67 -6.27
C THR A 128 -2.54 -0.36 -7.36
N ILE A 129 -2.45 0.79 -8.03
CA ILE A 129 -3.37 1.17 -9.11
C ILE A 129 -3.28 0.17 -10.26
N PHE A 130 -2.06 -0.12 -10.73
CA PHE A 130 -1.81 -0.96 -11.88
C PHE A 130 -2.04 -2.44 -11.57
N VAL A 131 -1.71 -2.89 -10.37
CA VAL A 131 -2.02 -4.26 -9.90
C VAL A 131 -3.53 -4.47 -9.84
N ALA A 132 -4.29 -3.56 -9.23
CA ALA A 132 -5.75 -3.70 -9.12
C ALA A 132 -6.44 -3.61 -10.49
N LEU A 133 -6.01 -2.67 -11.35
CA LEU A 133 -6.56 -2.51 -12.68
C LEU A 133 -6.24 -3.73 -13.56
N SER A 134 -4.99 -4.19 -13.60
CA SER A 134 -4.60 -5.37 -14.39
C SER A 134 -5.35 -6.64 -13.98
N ALA A 135 -5.63 -6.82 -12.68
CA ALA A 135 -6.47 -7.91 -12.20
C ALA A 135 -7.91 -7.83 -12.74
N CYS A 136 -8.49 -6.63 -12.76
CA CYS A 136 -9.82 -6.40 -13.36
C CYS A 136 -9.84 -6.71 -14.86
N LEU A 137 -8.79 -6.35 -15.59
CA LEU A 137 -8.64 -6.66 -17.02
C LEU A 137 -8.52 -8.17 -17.25
N ALA A 138 -7.71 -8.86 -16.45
CA ALA A 138 -7.56 -10.31 -16.53
C ALA A 138 -8.88 -11.05 -16.29
N ALA A 139 -9.71 -10.54 -15.36
CA ALA A 139 -11.01 -11.12 -14.99
C ALA A 139 -12.21 -10.58 -15.79
N GLN A 140 -11.97 -9.77 -16.83
CA GLN A 140 -12.99 -9.09 -17.66
C GLN A 140 -14.08 -8.35 -16.85
N LEU A 141 -13.68 -7.66 -15.77
CA LEU A 141 -14.62 -6.94 -14.91
C LEU A 141 -15.21 -5.69 -15.57
N GLY A 142 -14.75 -5.29 -16.78
CA GLY A 142 -15.42 -4.25 -17.56
C GLY A 142 -16.85 -4.60 -17.95
N ASN A 143 -17.20 -5.89 -17.98
CA ASN A 143 -18.60 -6.35 -18.13
C ASN A 143 -19.47 -6.02 -16.90
N TYR A 144 -18.83 -5.68 -15.78
CA TYR A 144 -19.44 -5.40 -14.49
C TYR A 144 -18.87 -4.10 -13.90
N PRO A 145 -19.15 -2.92 -14.49
CA PRO A 145 -18.48 -1.67 -14.15
C PRO A 145 -18.57 -1.29 -12.67
N ASN A 146 -19.70 -1.56 -11.99
CA ASN A 146 -19.82 -1.34 -10.54
C ASN A 146 -18.79 -2.17 -9.74
N TRP A 147 -18.58 -3.43 -10.13
CA TRP A 147 -17.63 -4.33 -9.48
C TRP A 147 -16.19 -3.93 -9.77
N MET A 148 -15.88 -3.56 -11.02
CA MET A 148 -14.56 -3.04 -11.39
C MET A 148 -14.21 -1.76 -10.60
N PHE A 149 -15.16 -0.83 -10.50
CA PHE A 149 -15.01 0.41 -9.73
C PHE A 149 -14.73 0.08 -8.28
N PHE A 150 -15.60 -0.73 -7.66
CA PHE A 150 -15.47 -1.13 -6.26
C PHE A 150 -14.13 -1.82 -6.00
N GLN A 151 -13.75 -2.79 -6.83
CA GLN A 151 -12.51 -3.54 -6.69
C GLN A 151 -11.27 -2.62 -6.70
N CYS A 152 -11.16 -1.74 -7.71
CA CYS A 152 -10.00 -0.87 -7.85
C CYS A 152 -9.91 0.16 -6.72
N PHE A 153 -11.01 0.85 -6.41
CA PHE A 153 -11.01 1.87 -5.36
C PHE A 153 -10.93 1.27 -3.96
N CYS A 154 -11.41 0.04 -3.75
CA CYS A 154 -11.25 -0.66 -2.48
C CYS A 154 -9.78 -1.08 -2.26
N ALA A 155 -9.09 -1.60 -3.29
CA ALA A 155 -7.66 -1.88 -3.21
C ALA A 155 -6.84 -0.63 -2.83
N ILE A 156 -7.10 0.50 -3.50
CA ILE A 156 -6.47 1.80 -3.20
C ILE A 156 -6.81 2.25 -1.76
N THR A 157 -8.06 2.09 -1.34
CA THR A 157 -8.51 2.47 0.02
C THR A 157 -7.85 1.63 1.09
N LEU A 158 -7.71 0.32 0.90
CA LEU A 158 -7.05 -0.54 1.89
C LEU A 158 -5.58 -0.20 2.04
N PHE A 159 -4.89 0.06 0.92
CA PHE A 159 -3.50 0.53 0.97
C PHE A 159 -3.37 1.87 1.72
N TYR A 160 -4.30 2.80 1.47
CA TYR A 160 -4.38 4.05 2.23
C TYR A 160 -4.65 3.83 3.72
N CYS A 161 -5.59 2.93 4.06
CA CYS A 161 -5.92 2.58 5.43
C CYS A 161 -4.73 1.96 6.19
N ALA A 162 -3.90 1.14 5.56
CA ALA A 162 -2.67 0.62 6.17
C ALA A 162 -1.70 1.77 6.56
N HIS A 163 -1.55 2.76 5.69
CA HIS A 163 -0.73 3.95 5.97
C HIS A 163 -1.38 4.88 6.99
N TRP A 164 -2.70 4.97 7.01
CA TRP A 164 -3.43 5.70 8.03
C TRP A 164 -3.28 5.04 9.40
N GLN A 165 -3.40 3.72 9.48
CA GLN A 165 -3.11 2.98 10.70
C GLN A 165 -1.68 3.25 11.18
N THR A 166 -0.71 3.29 10.26
CA THR A 166 0.69 3.59 10.56
C THR A 166 0.88 5.02 11.05
N TYR A 167 0.24 6.00 10.41
CA TYR A 167 0.20 7.39 10.84
C TYR A 167 -0.28 7.55 12.29
N VAL A 168 -1.29 6.76 12.69
CA VAL A 168 -1.87 6.80 14.05
C VAL A 168 -1.05 6.01 15.06
N SER A 169 -0.62 4.79 14.71
CA SER A 169 -0.02 3.83 15.65
C SER A 169 1.50 3.86 15.70
N GLY A 170 2.14 4.50 14.72
CA GLY A 170 3.59 4.53 14.57
C GLY A 170 4.20 3.22 14.09
N THR A 171 3.40 2.25 13.64
CA THR A 171 3.90 0.93 13.21
C THR A 171 3.02 0.37 12.11
N LEU A 172 3.65 -0.04 11.00
CA LEU A 172 2.96 -0.72 9.91
C LEU A 172 2.70 -2.17 10.29
N LYS A 173 1.45 -2.62 10.20
CA LYS A 173 1.04 -3.96 10.64
C LYS A 173 0.47 -4.73 9.46
N PHE A 174 1.11 -5.84 9.14
CA PHE A 174 0.64 -6.78 8.13
C PHE A 174 -0.02 -7.98 8.81
N GLY A 175 -1.23 -8.30 8.35
CA GLY A 175 -1.97 -9.47 8.79
C GLY A 175 -1.45 -10.76 8.16
N LYS A 176 -2.14 -11.85 8.48
CA LYS A 176 -1.87 -13.18 7.92
C LYS A 176 -2.12 -13.30 6.42
N VAL A 177 -3.12 -12.58 5.94
CA VAL A 177 -3.45 -12.44 4.52
C VAL A 177 -3.37 -10.96 4.21
N ASP A 178 -2.31 -10.57 3.53
CA ASP A 178 -1.99 -9.17 3.28
C ASP A 178 -1.41 -9.00 1.86
N VAL A 179 -0.58 -7.97 1.64
CA VAL A 179 -0.01 -7.61 0.34
C VAL A 179 0.56 -8.81 -0.41
N THR A 180 1.41 -9.64 0.22
CA THR A 180 2.04 -10.80 -0.43
C THR A 180 1.02 -11.81 -0.95
N GLU A 181 0.05 -12.22 -0.12
CA GLU A 181 -1.02 -13.14 -0.53
C GLU A 181 -1.92 -12.54 -1.62
N ALA A 182 -2.22 -11.25 -1.53
CA ALA A 182 -3.01 -10.55 -2.55
C ALA A 182 -2.28 -10.52 -3.90
N GLN A 183 -0.97 -10.23 -3.91
CA GLN A 183 -0.15 -10.22 -5.11
C GLN A 183 -0.08 -11.62 -5.75
N PHE A 184 0.16 -12.68 -4.97
CA PHE A 184 0.15 -14.06 -5.49
C PHE A 184 -1.23 -14.48 -6.01
N THR A 185 -2.31 -14.07 -5.35
CA THR A 185 -3.67 -14.29 -5.85
C THR A 185 -3.86 -13.63 -7.22
N ILE A 186 -3.37 -12.41 -7.40
CA ILE A 186 -3.44 -11.69 -8.68
C ILE A 186 -2.54 -12.33 -9.74
N MET A 187 -1.35 -12.82 -9.36
CA MET A 187 -0.52 -13.63 -10.28
C MET A 187 -1.28 -14.87 -10.75
N ILE A 188 -2.00 -15.58 -9.85
CA ILE A 188 -2.83 -16.73 -10.22
C ILE A 188 -3.95 -16.32 -11.19
N ILE A 189 -4.64 -15.20 -10.94
CA ILE A 189 -5.69 -14.68 -11.84
C ILE A 189 -5.11 -14.46 -13.25
N HIS A 190 -3.95 -13.80 -13.34
CA HIS A 190 -3.25 -13.58 -14.60
C HIS A 190 -2.84 -14.89 -15.28
N MET A 191 -2.32 -15.85 -14.52
CA MET A 191 -1.94 -17.17 -15.05
C MET A 191 -3.15 -17.95 -15.57
N VAL A 192 -4.30 -17.90 -14.89
CA VAL A 192 -5.55 -18.50 -15.36
C VAL A 192 -5.99 -17.87 -16.68
N SER A 193 -5.99 -16.53 -16.79
CA SER A 193 -6.29 -15.84 -18.05
C SER A 193 -5.28 -16.16 -19.15
N ALA A 194 -4.01 -16.35 -18.83
CA ALA A 194 -2.98 -16.75 -19.78
C ALA A 194 -3.16 -18.20 -20.30
N ILE A 195 -3.60 -19.13 -19.44
CA ILE A 195 -3.72 -20.57 -19.75
C ILE A 195 -5.09 -20.97 -20.32
N PHE A 196 -6.16 -20.28 -19.95
CA PHE A 196 -7.52 -20.62 -20.40
C PHE A 196 -8.14 -19.55 -21.28
N GLY A 197 -7.53 -18.38 -21.37
CA GLY A 197 -8.15 -17.19 -21.95
C GLY A 197 -8.99 -16.45 -20.91
N PRO A 198 -9.13 -15.12 -21.03
CA PRO A 198 -9.88 -14.30 -20.07
C PRO A 198 -11.39 -14.62 -20.04
N SER A 199 -11.96 -15.15 -21.12
CA SER A 199 -13.36 -15.59 -21.17
C SER A 199 -13.72 -16.69 -20.18
N ILE A 200 -12.73 -17.41 -19.62
CA ILE A 200 -12.96 -18.40 -18.55
C ILE A 200 -13.71 -17.77 -17.37
N TRP A 201 -13.46 -16.50 -17.07
CA TRP A 201 -14.09 -15.78 -15.97
C TRP A 201 -15.59 -15.54 -16.19
N ASN A 202 -16.04 -15.53 -17.43
CA ASN A 202 -17.46 -15.43 -17.78
C ASN A 202 -18.20 -16.77 -17.77
N THR A 203 -17.51 -17.88 -17.47
CA THR A 203 -18.14 -19.20 -17.35
C THR A 203 -19.18 -19.16 -16.24
N LYS A 204 -20.41 -19.58 -16.57
CA LYS A 204 -21.52 -19.71 -15.61
C LYS A 204 -21.25 -20.88 -14.68
N VAL A 205 -21.37 -20.66 -13.38
CA VAL A 205 -21.15 -21.67 -12.35
C VAL A 205 -22.49 -22.11 -11.75
N PHE A 206 -23.28 -21.15 -11.24
CA PHE A 206 -24.61 -21.41 -10.66
C PHE A 206 -25.64 -20.43 -11.22
N GLY A 207 -26.57 -20.93 -12.05
CA GLY A 207 -27.58 -20.10 -12.68
C GLY A 207 -26.96 -19.01 -13.57
N SER A 208 -27.23 -17.74 -13.26
CA SER A 208 -26.64 -16.57 -13.94
C SER A 208 -25.30 -16.13 -13.36
N PHE A 209 -24.81 -16.73 -12.27
CA PHE A 209 -23.57 -16.34 -11.60
C PHE A 209 -22.35 -16.84 -12.38
N THR A 210 -21.43 -15.93 -12.71
CA THR A 210 -20.18 -16.27 -13.42
C THR A 210 -19.00 -16.38 -12.47
N THR A 211 -17.88 -16.93 -12.96
CA THR A 211 -16.64 -17.05 -12.19
C THR A 211 -16.09 -15.68 -11.76
N SER A 212 -16.25 -14.62 -12.57
CA SER A 212 -15.94 -13.23 -12.19
C SER A 212 -16.73 -12.79 -10.96
N HIS A 213 -18.00 -13.18 -10.82
CA HIS A 213 -18.79 -12.82 -9.64
C HIS A 213 -18.30 -13.55 -8.38
N MET A 214 -17.83 -14.81 -8.52
CA MET A 214 -17.20 -15.53 -7.42
C MET A 214 -15.92 -14.81 -6.98
N LEU A 215 -15.09 -14.39 -7.93
CA LEU A 215 -13.88 -13.61 -7.69
C LEU A 215 -14.19 -12.31 -6.93
N CYS A 216 -15.15 -11.52 -7.43
CA CYS A 216 -15.58 -10.28 -6.79
C CYS A 216 -16.09 -10.50 -5.37
N THR A 217 -16.82 -11.58 -5.14
CA THR A 217 -17.35 -11.91 -3.80
C THR A 217 -16.22 -12.30 -2.84
N MET A 218 -15.23 -13.07 -3.30
CA MET A 218 -14.05 -13.42 -2.50
C MET A 218 -13.24 -12.16 -2.13
N PHE A 219 -12.99 -11.27 -3.09
CA PHE A 219 -12.32 -10.01 -2.81
C PHE A 219 -13.13 -9.13 -1.85
N PHE A 220 -14.44 -9.00 -2.06
CA PHE A 220 -15.31 -8.25 -1.16
C PHE A 220 -15.23 -8.76 0.28
N ILE A 221 -15.29 -10.08 0.50
CA ILE A 221 -15.16 -10.69 1.82
C ILE A 221 -13.79 -10.40 2.42
N GLY A 222 -12.71 -10.57 1.65
CA GLY A 222 -11.35 -10.28 2.09
C GLY A 222 -11.17 -8.82 2.50
N TYR A 223 -11.64 -7.90 1.65
CA TYR A 223 -11.62 -6.46 1.90
C TYR A 223 -12.43 -6.06 3.11
N PHE A 224 -13.63 -6.64 3.26
CA PHE A 224 -14.47 -6.39 4.43
C PHE A 224 -13.78 -6.86 5.71
N GLN A 225 -13.12 -8.01 5.70
CA GLN A 225 -12.35 -8.50 6.85
C GLN A 225 -11.19 -7.56 7.21
N VAL A 226 -10.40 -7.12 6.22
CA VAL A 226 -9.30 -6.16 6.45
C VAL A 226 -9.85 -4.84 6.99
N PHE A 227 -10.97 -4.36 6.46
CA PHE A 227 -11.63 -3.15 6.94
C PHE A 227 -12.10 -3.28 8.40
N LEU A 228 -12.68 -4.41 8.79
CA LEU A 228 -13.05 -4.68 10.18
C LEU A 228 -11.82 -4.68 11.11
N ASN A 229 -10.72 -5.32 10.69
CA ASN A 229 -9.46 -5.32 11.44
C ASN A 229 -8.89 -3.90 11.59
N PHE A 230 -9.02 -3.07 10.55
CA PHE A 230 -8.62 -1.66 10.57
C PHE A 230 -9.46 -0.85 11.57
N LEU A 231 -10.79 -1.02 11.56
CA LEU A 231 -11.68 -0.38 12.54
C LEU A 231 -11.35 -0.80 13.97
N GLU A 232 -11.04 -2.08 14.18
CA GLU A 232 -10.61 -2.59 15.49
C GLU A 232 -9.27 -1.98 15.91
N ALA A 233 -8.30 -1.86 15.00
CA ALA A 233 -7.00 -1.24 15.32
C ALA A 233 -7.12 0.25 15.68
N ILE A 234 -7.98 1.00 14.99
CA ILE A 234 -8.30 2.40 15.37
C ILE A 234 -8.94 2.42 16.75
N ARG A 235 -9.92 1.55 16.99
CA ARG A 235 -10.65 1.47 18.26
C ARG A 235 -9.76 1.06 19.44
N ALA A 236 -8.80 0.17 19.21
CA ALA A 236 -7.94 -0.41 20.24
C ALA A 236 -6.67 0.41 20.55
N GLY A 237 -6.25 1.33 19.67
CA GLY A 237 -4.85 1.81 19.68
C GLY A 237 -4.56 3.29 19.42
N GLY A 238 -5.55 4.18 19.30
CA GLY A 238 -5.26 5.61 19.14
C GLY A 238 -5.01 6.32 20.48
N CYS A 239 -3.76 6.55 20.88
CA CYS A 239 -3.47 7.40 22.04
C CYS A 239 -3.59 8.89 21.65
N GLY A 240 -4.70 9.49 22.06
CA GLY A 240 -4.99 10.91 21.95
C GLY A 240 -4.06 11.79 22.78
N LYS A 241 -3.77 13.03 22.34
CA LYS A 241 -3.13 14.03 23.20
C LYS A 241 -4.15 14.36 24.31
N ASN A 242 -3.67 14.37 25.55
CA ASN A 242 -4.44 14.49 26.82
C ASN A 242 -5.10 13.20 27.35
N GLY A 243 -4.74 12.02 26.84
CA GLY A 243 -5.39 10.78 27.29
C GLY A 243 -6.80 10.61 26.73
N SER A 244 -7.18 11.41 25.73
CA SER A 244 -8.44 11.26 25.02
C SER A 244 -8.38 10.01 24.13
N THR A 245 -8.92 8.92 24.65
CA THR A 245 -9.26 7.73 23.87
C THR A 245 -10.34 8.13 22.88
N VAL A 246 -10.21 7.79 21.60
CA VAL A 246 -11.36 7.78 20.68
C VAL A 246 -12.19 6.54 21.02
N ALA A 247 -12.75 6.52 22.22
CA ALA A 247 -13.94 5.75 22.48
C ALA A 247 -15.06 6.51 21.78
N ILE A 248 -15.44 6.06 20.58
CA ILE A 248 -16.75 6.41 20.03
C ILE A 248 -17.75 5.80 21.02
N PRO A 249 -18.51 6.60 21.79
CA PRO A 249 -19.59 6.05 22.59
C PRO A 249 -20.53 5.37 21.62
N ALA A 250 -20.87 4.11 21.90
CA ALA A 250 -21.76 3.32 21.08
C ALA A 250 -22.98 4.15 20.67
N THR A 251 -23.11 4.45 19.38
CA THR A 251 -24.43 4.73 18.82
C THR A 251 -25.12 3.38 18.72
N ASP A 252 -26.01 3.12 19.68
CA ASP A 252 -27.05 2.11 19.58
C ASP A 252 -27.81 2.33 18.25
N MET A 253 -27.41 1.61 17.21
CA MET A 253 -28.23 1.40 16.04
C MET A 253 -28.58 -0.08 15.97
N GLU A 254 -29.87 -0.37 16.21
CA GLU A 254 -30.48 -1.63 15.79
C GLU A 254 -30.29 -1.79 14.28
N ILE A 255 -29.34 -2.63 13.88
CA ILE A 255 -29.30 -3.19 12.52
C ILE A 255 -30.02 -4.53 12.57
N ARG A 256 -31.30 -4.51 12.25
CA ARG A 256 -32.06 -5.72 11.92
C ARG A 256 -31.58 -6.25 10.56
N THR A 257 -30.79 -7.32 10.54
CA THR A 257 -30.87 -8.34 9.48
C THR A 257 -30.26 -9.68 9.95
N VAL A 258 -31.09 -10.71 9.97
CA VAL A 258 -30.92 -11.98 10.73
C VAL A 258 -30.08 -13.05 9.99
N GLY A 259 -29.30 -12.70 8.97
CA GLY A 259 -28.49 -13.68 8.23
C GLY A 259 -27.09 -13.98 8.80
N LEU A 260 -26.51 -13.07 9.59
CA LEU A 260 -25.08 -13.09 9.94
C LEU A 260 -24.75 -13.70 11.32
N TYR A 261 -25.77 -14.01 12.13
CA TYR A 261 -25.59 -14.27 13.56
C TYR A 261 -25.02 -15.65 13.93
N ILE A 262 -25.06 -16.64 13.04
CA ILE A 262 -24.54 -17.98 13.37
C ILE A 262 -23.01 -18.02 13.29
N ALA A 263 -22.39 -17.23 12.41
CA ALA A 263 -20.93 -17.14 12.31
C ALA A 263 -20.32 -16.27 13.43
N CYS A 264 -20.99 -15.19 13.85
CA CYS A 264 -20.45 -14.25 14.83
C CYS A 264 -20.33 -14.81 16.26
N VAL A 265 -21.14 -15.80 16.65
CA VAL A 265 -21.12 -16.37 18.02
C VAL A 265 -19.85 -17.20 18.28
N GLN A 266 -19.28 -17.85 17.26
CA GLN A 266 -17.99 -18.54 17.39
C GLN A 266 -16.80 -17.57 17.52
N TYR A 267 -16.87 -16.39 16.90
CA TYR A 267 -15.82 -15.37 17.01
C TYR A 267 -15.88 -14.57 18.33
N LEU A 268 -17.06 -14.35 18.90
CA LEU A 268 -17.23 -13.66 20.18
C LEU A 268 -16.66 -14.42 21.39
N LEU A 269 -16.59 -15.75 21.33
CA LEU A 269 -15.97 -16.57 22.38
C LEU A 269 -14.44 -16.54 22.37
N HIS A 270 -13.80 -16.14 21.26
CA HIS A 270 -12.34 -15.94 21.18
C HIS A 270 -11.91 -14.53 21.57
N ALA A 271 -12.76 -13.51 21.35
CA ALA A 271 -12.47 -12.13 21.72
C ALA A 271 -12.27 -11.94 23.24
N ARG A 272 -12.97 -12.74 24.07
CA ARG A 272 -12.94 -12.62 25.55
C ARG A 272 -11.59 -13.00 26.18
N THR A 273 -10.81 -13.85 25.53
CA THR A 273 -9.49 -14.32 25.99
C THR A 273 -8.38 -13.29 25.69
N TYR A 274 -8.53 -12.49 24.62
CA TYR A 274 -7.58 -11.44 24.25
C TYR A 274 -7.70 -10.17 25.10
N PHE A 275 -8.91 -9.83 25.58
CA PHE A 275 -9.12 -8.67 26.45
C PHE A 275 -8.35 -8.70 27.77
N ARG A 276 -7.95 -9.89 28.27
CA ARG A 276 -7.23 -10.00 29.55
C ARG A 276 -5.72 -9.70 29.44
N ALA A 277 -5.15 -9.81 28.24
CA ALA A 277 -3.75 -9.50 27.97
C ALA A 277 -3.52 -8.00 27.64
N ILE A 278 -4.57 -7.32 27.17
CA ILE A 278 -4.53 -5.93 26.69
C ILE A 278 -4.48 -4.90 27.83
N PHE A 279 -4.97 -5.21 29.02
CA PHE A 279 -4.99 -4.26 30.14
C PHE A 279 -3.64 -4.11 30.87
N THR A 280 -2.58 -4.83 30.47
CA THR A 280 -1.30 -4.83 31.19
C THR A 280 -0.10 -4.30 30.41
N GLU A 281 -0.18 -4.06 29.10
CA GLU A 281 1.00 -3.72 28.30
C GLU A 281 0.85 -2.48 27.41
N GLY A 282 1.56 -1.41 27.78
CA GLY A 282 2.06 -0.41 26.83
C GLY A 282 1.71 1.05 27.11
N ALA A 283 2.45 1.69 28.04
CA ALA A 283 2.66 3.13 28.05
C ALA A 283 4.03 3.44 27.40
N GLY A 284 4.07 4.34 26.42
CA GLY A 284 5.33 4.78 25.80
C GLY A 284 6.16 5.69 26.72
N LYS A 285 7.45 5.39 26.88
CA LYS A 285 8.45 6.31 27.46
C LYS A 285 8.67 7.50 26.49
N ASN A 286 8.09 8.66 26.82
CA ASN A 286 8.28 10.02 26.26
C ASN A 286 7.03 10.73 25.69
N GLY A 287 5.83 10.13 25.76
CA GLY A 287 4.56 10.88 25.80
C GLY A 287 4.20 11.82 24.62
N SER A 288 4.81 11.72 23.44
CA SER A 288 4.45 12.54 22.28
C SER A 288 3.66 11.74 21.23
N THR A 289 2.36 12.01 21.13
CA THR A 289 1.51 11.66 19.98
C THR A 289 0.74 12.88 19.47
N VAL A 290 0.57 12.97 18.14
CA VAL A 290 -0.18 14.04 17.46
C VAL A 290 -1.65 13.68 17.51
N ALA A 291 -2.34 14.04 18.59
CA ALA A 291 -3.77 13.78 18.63
C ALA A 291 -4.59 14.87 19.31
N GLY A 292 -5.01 15.83 18.50
CA GLY A 292 -6.31 16.48 18.62
C GLY A 292 -6.93 16.47 17.23
N THR A 293 -8.06 15.78 17.04
CA THR A 293 -8.78 15.54 15.75
C THR A 293 -7.98 14.98 14.55
N SER A 294 -6.66 14.97 14.62
CA SER A 294 -5.68 14.53 13.61
C SER A 294 -5.71 13.03 13.32
N VAL A 295 -6.23 12.21 14.24
CA VAL A 295 -6.41 10.77 14.00
C VAL A 295 -7.42 10.54 12.88
N LEU A 296 -8.46 11.38 12.77
CA LEU A 296 -9.47 11.26 11.72
C LEU A 296 -9.21 12.16 10.51
N SER A 297 -8.32 13.15 10.65
CA SER A 297 -8.08 14.13 9.60
C SER A 297 -7.66 13.55 8.23
N PRO A 298 -6.96 12.39 8.13
CA PRO A 298 -6.68 11.75 6.85
C PRO A 298 -7.94 11.33 6.07
N ILE A 299 -9.11 11.19 6.70
CA ILE A 299 -10.35 10.86 5.98
C ILE A 299 -10.76 11.96 5.00
N ILE A 300 -10.50 13.22 5.35
CA ILE A 300 -10.96 14.39 4.59
C ILE A 300 -10.31 14.43 3.19
N PRO A 301 -8.97 14.53 3.07
CA PRO A 301 -8.31 14.60 1.75
C PRO A 301 -8.54 13.34 0.92
N PHE A 302 -8.67 12.17 1.54
CA PHE A 302 -8.96 10.94 0.81
C PHE A 302 -10.42 10.89 0.31
N SER A 303 -11.37 11.36 1.12
CA SER A 303 -12.77 11.49 0.70
C SER A 303 -12.95 12.51 -0.43
N MET A 304 -12.12 13.56 -0.47
CA MET A 304 -12.06 14.51 -1.59
C MET A 304 -11.62 13.87 -2.91
N VAL A 305 -11.07 12.65 -2.90
CA VAL A 305 -10.79 11.85 -4.11
C VAL A 305 -11.94 10.89 -4.39
N LEU A 306 -12.31 10.07 -3.40
CA LEU A 306 -13.29 8.98 -3.58
C LEU A 306 -14.71 9.47 -3.87
N VAL A 307 -15.17 10.52 -3.17
CA VAL A 307 -16.54 11.01 -3.31
C VAL A 307 -16.75 11.63 -4.69
N PRO A 308 -15.86 12.52 -5.19
CA PRO A 308 -15.95 12.97 -6.57
C PRO A 308 -15.83 11.83 -7.58
N ALA A 309 -14.94 10.86 -7.38
CA ALA A 309 -14.84 9.69 -8.28
C ALA A 309 -16.19 8.95 -8.38
N PHE A 310 -16.82 8.65 -7.24
CA PHE A 310 -18.12 7.99 -7.25
C PHE A 310 -19.22 8.87 -7.87
N ILE A 311 -19.28 10.15 -7.52
CA ILE A 311 -20.30 11.06 -8.07
C ILE A 311 -20.14 11.19 -9.59
N ILE A 312 -18.91 11.35 -10.08
CA ILE A 312 -18.62 11.48 -11.50
C ILE A 312 -18.99 10.22 -12.25
N TYR A 313 -18.66 9.04 -11.72
CA TYR A 313 -19.15 7.78 -12.26
C TYR A 313 -20.68 7.76 -12.35
N ARG A 314 -21.39 8.09 -11.27
CA ARG A 314 -22.86 7.97 -11.21
C ARG A 314 -23.63 9.02 -12.00
N LYS A 315 -23.03 10.17 -12.31
CA LYS A 315 -23.70 11.33 -12.92
C LYS A 315 -23.18 11.71 -14.30
N SER A 316 -22.09 11.11 -14.78
CA SER A 316 -21.56 11.38 -16.12
C SER A 316 -22.62 11.14 -17.19
N ILE A 317 -22.85 12.16 -18.02
CA ILE A 317 -23.74 12.06 -19.17
C ILE A 317 -23.02 11.33 -20.31
N ASP A 318 -21.71 11.56 -20.42
CA ASP A 318 -20.83 10.93 -21.41
C ASP A 318 -20.42 9.49 -21.02
N HIS A 319 -20.89 8.97 -19.87
CA HIS A 319 -20.52 7.66 -19.33
C HIS A 319 -19.00 7.44 -19.31
N VAL A 320 -18.24 8.48 -18.93
CA VAL A 320 -16.79 8.55 -19.09
C VAL A 320 -16.05 7.40 -18.39
N TYR A 321 -16.59 6.89 -17.28
CA TYR A 321 -16.04 5.72 -16.61
C TYR A 321 -16.34 4.43 -17.37
N GLU A 322 -17.56 4.22 -17.83
CA GLU A 322 -17.97 3.00 -18.53
C GLU A 322 -17.32 2.86 -19.91
N GLU A 323 -17.08 3.98 -20.60
CA GLU A 323 -16.42 4.04 -21.91
C GLU A 323 -14.88 4.03 -21.79
N HIS A 324 -14.32 4.63 -20.74
CA HIS A 324 -12.87 4.75 -20.55
C HIS A 324 -12.40 4.34 -19.13
N PRO A 325 -12.71 3.12 -18.66
CA PRO A 325 -12.53 2.73 -17.26
C PRO A 325 -11.06 2.70 -16.83
N ALA A 326 -10.15 2.22 -17.69
CA ALA A 326 -8.72 2.19 -17.37
C ALA A 326 -8.15 3.59 -17.17
N LEU A 327 -8.43 4.53 -18.09
CA LEU A 327 -7.99 5.91 -17.98
C LEU A 327 -8.56 6.58 -16.71
N TYR A 328 -9.84 6.32 -16.44
CA TYR A 328 -10.52 6.83 -15.27
C TYR A 328 -9.87 6.37 -13.96
N ILE A 329 -9.66 5.06 -13.82
CA ILE A 329 -9.03 4.45 -12.63
C ILE A 329 -7.60 4.93 -12.47
N MET A 330 -6.83 5.05 -13.56
CA MET A 330 -5.48 5.60 -13.50
C MET A 330 -5.47 7.06 -13.03
N ALA A 331 -6.34 7.92 -13.58
CA ALA A 331 -6.37 9.33 -13.21
C ALA A 331 -6.70 9.54 -11.73
N PHE A 332 -7.79 8.96 -11.24
CA PHE A 332 -8.17 9.06 -9.83
C PHE A 332 -7.23 8.28 -8.90
N GLY A 333 -6.71 7.14 -9.37
CA GLY A 333 -5.72 6.35 -8.65
C GLY A 333 -4.45 7.13 -8.39
N ILE A 334 -3.93 7.89 -9.37
CA ILE A 334 -2.73 8.71 -9.19
C ILE A 334 -2.95 9.84 -8.19
N VAL A 335 -4.14 10.44 -8.17
CA VAL A 335 -4.51 11.41 -7.12
C VAL A 335 -4.48 10.74 -5.75
N ALA A 336 -5.09 9.56 -5.62
CA ALA A 336 -5.09 8.80 -4.38
C ALA A 336 -3.67 8.36 -3.94
N ALA A 337 -2.82 7.96 -4.88
CA ALA A 337 -1.42 7.64 -4.63
C ALA A 337 -0.66 8.86 -4.08
N LYS A 338 -0.85 10.05 -4.68
CA LYS A 338 -0.26 11.28 -4.16
C LYS A 338 -0.73 11.59 -2.73
N VAL A 339 -2.03 11.48 -2.48
CA VAL A 339 -2.62 11.69 -1.14
C VAL A 339 -2.03 10.69 -0.13
N THR A 340 -1.82 9.44 -0.54
CA THR A 340 -1.13 8.42 0.27
C THR A 340 0.32 8.80 0.56
N ASN A 341 1.06 9.28 -0.44
CA ASN A 341 2.46 9.71 -0.25
C ASN A 341 2.55 10.89 0.73
N LYS A 342 1.61 11.83 0.69
CA LYS A 342 1.51 12.92 1.69
C LYS A 342 1.27 12.38 3.10
N LEU A 343 0.45 11.33 3.24
CA LEU A 343 0.19 10.68 4.52
C LEU A 343 1.43 9.96 5.08
N VAL A 344 2.20 9.30 4.22
CA VAL A 344 3.50 8.70 4.59
C VAL A 344 4.46 9.78 5.12
N VAL A 345 4.60 10.90 4.39
CA VAL A 345 5.42 12.04 4.86
C VAL A 345 4.92 12.58 6.19
N ALA A 346 3.60 12.77 6.33
CA ALA A 346 3.00 13.27 7.57
C ALA A 346 3.28 12.34 8.76
N HIS A 347 3.25 11.02 8.53
CA HIS A 347 3.61 10.01 9.52
C HIS A 347 5.07 10.15 9.95
N MET A 348 6.01 10.09 8.99
CA MET A 348 7.45 10.09 9.28
C MET A 348 7.94 11.40 9.89
N THR A 349 7.28 12.51 9.55
CA THR A 349 7.61 13.83 10.08
C THR A 349 6.82 14.22 11.31
N VAL A 350 5.89 13.35 11.74
CA VAL A 350 5.00 13.57 12.89
C VAL A 350 4.27 14.92 12.75
N SER A 351 3.75 15.19 11.55
CA SER A 351 3.05 16.43 11.21
C SER A 351 1.60 16.17 10.83
N GLU A 352 0.76 17.21 10.91
CA GLU A 352 -0.60 17.13 10.37
C GLU A 352 -0.56 17.00 8.84
N MET A 353 -1.57 16.32 8.30
CA MET A 353 -1.76 16.16 6.87
C MET A 353 -2.49 17.37 6.30
N GLU A 354 -1.91 18.02 5.29
CA GLU A 354 -2.58 19.10 4.57
C GLU A 354 -3.77 18.58 3.75
N TYR A 355 -4.93 19.24 3.87
CA TYR A 355 -6.18 18.78 3.23
C TYR A 355 -6.25 19.12 1.73
N MET A 356 -5.85 20.33 1.36
CA MET A 356 -5.95 20.79 -0.03
C MET A 356 -4.69 20.40 -0.80
N ASP A 357 -4.89 19.96 -2.04
CA ASP A 357 -3.79 19.59 -2.93
C ASP A 357 -4.12 19.94 -4.37
N VAL A 358 -3.10 20.35 -5.12
CA VAL A 358 -3.22 20.75 -6.52
C VAL A 358 -3.61 19.57 -7.44
N SER A 359 -3.36 18.33 -7.02
CA SER A 359 -3.84 17.13 -7.71
C SER A 359 -5.36 17.02 -7.75
N LEU A 360 -6.08 17.68 -6.83
CA LEU A 360 -7.56 17.71 -6.81
C LEU A 360 -8.15 18.62 -7.89
N VAL A 361 -7.36 19.44 -8.57
CA VAL A 361 -7.84 20.34 -9.63
C VAL A 361 -8.48 19.56 -10.78
N GLY A 362 -7.86 18.46 -11.22
CA GLY A 362 -8.41 17.60 -12.28
C GLY A 362 -9.78 17.00 -11.92
N PRO A 363 -9.89 16.26 -10.80
CA PRO A 363 -11.16 15.77 -10.28
C PRO A 363 -12.21 16.87 -10.06
N ALA A 364 -11.80 18.02 -9.52
CA ALA A 364 -12.69 19.16 -9.31
C ALA A 364 -13.23 19.71 -10.65
N MET A 365 -12.39 19.82 -11.67
CA MET A 365 -12.83 20.25 -13.01
C MET A 365 -13.87 19.29 -13.59
N LEU A 366 -13.66 17.97 -13.50
CA LEU A 366 -14.66 16.97 -13.94
C LEU A 366 -15.97 17.09 -13.14
N PHE A 367 -15.85 17.20 -11.81
CA PHE A 367 -17.01 17.33 -10.92
C PHE A 367 -17.83 18.59 -11.22
N PHE A 368 -17.17 19.74 -11.35
CA PHE A 368 -17.82 20.99 -11.70
C PHE A 368 -18.34 20.99 -13.14
N ASN A 369 -17.65 20.31 -14.07
CA ASN A 369 -18.11 20.20 -15.45
C ASN A 369 -19.52 19.58 -15.52
N GLN A 370 -19.73 18.52 -14.73
CA GLN A 370 -21.02 17.86 -14.59
C GLN A 370 -22.02 18.68 -13.79
N TYR A 371 -21.60 19.31 -12.68
CA TYR A 371 -22.50 20.10 -11.82
C TYR A 371 -23.11 21.30 -12.56
N PHE A 372 -22.33 21.97 -13.41
CA PHE A 372 -22.76 23.13 -14.17
C PHE A 372 -23.28 22.81 -15.58
N ASN A 373 -23.39 21.53 -15.96
CA ASN A 373 -23.75 21.09 -17.31
C ASN A 373 -22.93 21.81 -18.40
N THR A 374 -21.65 22.06 -18.15
CA THR A 374 -20.76 22.76 -19.10
C THR A 374 -20.37 21.86 -20.28
N PHE A 375 -20.16 22.47 -21.44
CA PHE A 375 -19.93 21.82 -22.74
C PHE A 375 -18.51 21.25 -22.95
N LEU A 376 -17.67 21.11 -21.92
CA LEU A 376 -16.33 20.53 -22.13
C LEU A 376 -16.45 19.01 -22.30
N PRO A 377 -15.82 18.42 -23.34
CA PRO A 377 -15.85 16.96 -23.53
C PRO A 377 -15.22 16.23 -22.32
N GLU A 378 -16.00 15.41 -21.60
CA GLU A 378 -15.54 14.78 -20.35
C GLU A 378 -14.27 13.94 -20.57
N TYR A 379 -14.17 13.27 -21.73
CA TYR A 379 -12.98 12.50 -22.10
C TYR A 379 -11.71 13.35 -22.22
N ALA A 380 -11.81 14.55 -22.81
CA ALA A 380 -10.67 15.46 -22.93
C ALA A 380 -10.25 16.00 -21.56
N VAL A 381 -11.23 16.35 -20.72
CA VAL A 381 -10.98 16.78 -19.33
C VAL A 381 -10.34 15.64 -18.52
N LEU A 382 -10.75 14.39 -18.74
CA LEU A 382 -10.16 13.23 -18.08
C LEU A 382 -8.69 13.00 -18.48
N TRP A 383 -8.34 13.15 -19.76
CA TRP A 383 -6.93 13.12 -20.20
C TRP A 383 -6.11 14.27 -19.61
N LEU A 384 -6.66 15.49 -19.59
CA LEU A 384 -6.00 16.63 -18.96
C LEU A 384 -5.78 16.39 -17.46
N CYS A 385 -6.77 15.81 -16.77
CA CYS A 385 -6.67 15.36 -15.39
C CYS A 385 -5.50 14.37 -15.25
N MET A 386 -5.50 13.28 -16.03
CA MET A 386 -4.47 12.24 -16.01
C MET A 386 -3.05 12.82 -16.20
N ILE A 387 -2.86 13.66 -17.21
CA ILE A 387 -1.56 14.30 -17.48
C ILE A 387 -1.15 15.21 -16.32
N TRP A 388 -2.07 16.05 -15.84
CA TRP A 388 -1.82 16.98 -14.75
C TRP A 388 -1.39 16.26 -13.48
N VAL A 389 -2.15 15.25 -13.04
CA VAL A 389 -1.92 14.55 -11.77
C VAL A 389 -0.66 13.70 -11.84
N THR A 390 -0.31 13.16 -13.01
CA THR A 390 0.95 12.43 -13.23
C THR A 390 2.16 13.36 -13.09
N LEU A 391 2.12 14.52 -13.76
CA LEU A 391 3.20 15.51 -13.68
C LEU A 391 3.34 16.08 -12.26
N ASP A 392 2.22 16.34 -11.59
CA ASP A 392 2.19 16.87 -10.24
C ASP A 392 2.69 15.85 -9.21
N LEU A 393 2.32 14.57 -9.34
CA LEU A 393 2.88 13.48 -8.51
C LEU A 393 4.39 13.35 -8.73
N PHE A 394 4.84 13.31 -9.99
CA PHE A 394 6.28 13.22 -10.31
C PHE A 394 7.06 14.41 -9.72
N ARG A 395 6.51 15.63 -9.86
CA ARG A 395 7.08 16.84 -9.28
C ARG A 395 7.17 16.74 -7.75
N TYR A 396 6.08 16.34 -7.11
CA TYR A 396 6.00 16.18 -5.66
C TYR A 396 7.03 15.17 -5.15
N CYS A 397 7.03 13.95 -5.68
CA CYS A 397 7.95 12.89 -5.30
C CYS A 397 9.41 13.30 -5.51
N SER A 398 9.74 13.87 -6.68
CA SER A 398 11.10 14.33 -6.97
C SER A 398 11.57 15.39 -5.99
N GLN A 399 10.71 16.39 -5.71
CA GLN A 399 11.08 17.49 -4.82
C GLN A 399 11.21 17.04 -3.37
N VAL A 400 10.27 16.24 -2.86
CA VAL A 400 10.35 15.70 -1.49
C VAL A 400 11.61 14.83 -1.33
N CYS A 401 11.88 13.93 -2.28
CA CYS A 401 13.08 13.09 -2.23
C CYS A 401 14.37 13.93 -2.21
N LEU A 402 14.47 14.96 -3.07
CA LEU A 402 15.64 15.83 -3.11
C LEU A 402 15.80 16.68 -1.85
N GLU A 403 14.71 17.21 -1.28
CA GLU A 403 14.77 17.96 -0.02
C GLU A 403 15.22 17.08 1.16
N ILE A 404 14.81 15.81 1.19
CA ILE A 404 15.26 14.85 2.20
C ILE A 404 16.72 14.44 1.94
N CYS A 405 17.12 14.21 0.68
CA CYS A 405 18.51 13.94 0.31
C CYS A 405 19.44 15.07 0.78
N ASP A 406 19.08 16.32 0.50
CA ASP A 406 19.83 17.52 0.90
C ASP A 406 19.96 17.62 2.43
N HIS A 407 18.91 17.23 3.17
CA HIS A 407 18.89 17.30 4.63
C HIS A 407 19.63 16.15 5.32
N LEU A 408 19.51 14.93 4.80
CA LEU A 408 20.17 13.73 5.33
C LEU A 408 21.59 13.53 4.79
N HIS A 409 22.03 14.35 3.82
CA HIS A 409 23.30 14.22 3.12
C HIS A 409 23.49 12.85 2.44
N VAL A 410 22.44 12.36 1.79
CA VAL A 410 22.44 11.09 1.05
C VAL A 410 22.15 11.31 -0.42
N GLU A 411 22.56 10.38 -1.28
CA GLU A 411 22.21 10.38 -2.70
C GLU A 411 21.02 9.43 -2.95
N LEU A 412 20.07 9.86 -3.78
CA LEU A 412 18.82 9.12 -4.00
C LEU A 412 19.03 7.72 -4.60
N PHE A 413 19.96 7.58 -5.56
CA PHE A 413 20.19 6.35 -6.33
C PHE A 413 21.64 5.84 -6.26
N ARG A 414 22.42 6.28 -5.28
CA ARG A 414 23.83 5.90 -5.14
C ARG A 414 24.17 5.62 -3.68
N ILE A 415 24.90 4.53 -3.46
CA ILE A 415 25.48 4.21 -2.16
C ILE A 415 26.90 4.81 -2.12
N PRO A 416 27.24 5.66 -1.13
CA PRO A 416 28.58 6.20 -0.98
C PRO A 416 29.62 5.09 -0.82
N SER A 417 30.72 5.16 -1.58
CA SER A 417 31.82 4.20 -1.49
C SER A 417 32.71 4.46 -0.27
N PRO A 418 33.47 3.46 0.23
CA PRO A 418 34.51 3.70 1.22
C PRO A 418 35.53 4.73 0.69
N GLY A 419 35.60 5.91 1.30
CA GLY A 419 36.46 7.02 0.87
C GLY A 419 35.71 8.21 0.23
N ASP A 420 34.40 8.10 0.03
CA ASP A 420 33.57 9.23 -0.43
C ASP A 420 33.45 10.29 0.69
N PRO A 421 33.71 11.58 0.45
CA PRO A 421 33.63 12.64 1.46
C PRO A 421 32.29 12.68 2.21
N LEU A 422 31.21 12.25 1.57
CA LEU A 422 29.86 12.16 2.15
C LEU A 422 29.72 11.13 3.28
N ARG A 423 30.65 10.18 3.40
CA ARG A 423 30.62 9.14 4.45
C ARG A 423 31.17 9.64 5.80
N VAL A 424 31.93 10.74 5.80
CA VAL A 424 32.63 11.27 6.99
C VAL A 424 31.69 11.99 7.97
N THR A 425 30.47 12.33 7.54
CA THR A 425 29.52 13.16 8.31
C THR A 425 28.51 12.39 9.16
N VAL A 426 28.46 11.05 9.10
CA VAL A 426 27.55 10.24 9.95
C VAL A 426 28.34 9.65 11.14
N PRO A 427 28.11 10.10 12.39
CA PRO A 427 28.79 9.55 13.56
C PRO A 427 28.47 8.07 13.75
N SER A 428 29.51 7.27 13.93
CA SER A 428 29.51 5.81 14.13
C SER A 428 28.81 5.30 15.40
N THR A 429 28.17 6.16 16.19
CA THR A 429 27.56 5.82 17.49
C THR A 429 26.14 5.25 17.40
N ALA A 430 25.51 5.25 16.22
CA ALA A 430 24.20 4.60 16.02
C ALA A 430 24.28 3.07 15.84
N LEU A 431 25.47 2.53 15.59
CA LEU A 431 25.67 1.13 15.16
C LEU A 431 25.77 0.10 16.31
N SER A 432 25.80 0.51 17.58
CA SER A 432 26.03 -0.40 18.71
C SER A 432 24.78 -0.81 19.50
N LEU A 433 23.59 -0.30 19.14
CA LEU A 433 22.35 -0.56 19.91
C LEU A 433 21.30 -1.41 19.18
N GLU A 434 21.48 -1.72 17.90
CA GLU A 434 20.51 -2.54 17.12
C GLU A 434 20.83 -4.04 17.09
N LYS A 435 21.95 -4.48 17.67
CA LYS A 435 22.27 -5.91 17.79
C LYS A 435 21.37 -6.69 18.77
N ASN A 436 20.49 -6.02 19.52
CA ASN A 436 19.66 -6.66 20.55
C ASN A 436 18.16 -6.75 20.17
N GLY A 437 17.79 -6.53 18.90
CA GLY A 437 16.39 -6.54 18.43
C GLY A 437 15.92 -7.86 17.80
N ALA A 438 16.83 -8.79 17.50
CA ALA A 438 16.49 -10.14 17.08
C ALA A 438 16.90 -11.08 18.22
N SER A 439 15.92 -11.73 18.84
CA SER A 439 16.22 -12.81 19.77
C SER A 439 16.82 -13.97 18.99
N ASP A 440 18.10 -14.25 19.24
CA ASP A 440 18.76 -15.52 18.95
C ASP A 440 18.10 -16.62 19.79
N SER A 441 16.94 -17.12 19.36
CA SER A 441 16.28 -18.26 20.01
C SER A 441 15.91 -19.37 19.02
N ASP A 442 16.74 -19.62 17.99
CA ASP A 442 16.54 -20.76 17.08
C ASP A 442 17.86 -21.38 16.56
N MET A 443 18.93 -21.32 17.35
CA MET A 443 20.17 -22.06 17.03
C MET A 443 20.92 -22.50 18.29
N SER A 444 20.26 -23.26 19.16
CA SER A 444 20.95 -24.04 20.20
C SER A 444 20.11 -25.22 20.66
N ASP A 445 19.90 -26.21 19.78
CA ASP A 445 19.50 -27.55 20.25
C ASP A 445 19.90 -28.66 19.27
N LEU A 446 21.21 -28.82 19.06
CA LEU A 446 21.79 -30.03 18.47
C LEU A 446 23.14 -30.30 19.16
N GLY A 447 23.09 -30.99 20.31
CA GLY A 447 24.24 -31.71 20.84
C GLY A 447 24.34 -31.71 22.37
N LYS A 448 24.34 -32.94 22.92
CA LYS A 448 24.49 -33.36 24.34
C LYS A 448 23.13 -33.42 25.04
N ASP A 449 22.67 -34.53 25.62
CA ASP A 449 23.28 -35.62 26.38
C ASP A 449 22.25 -36.81 26.31
N ASP A 450 22.53 -38.11 26.47
CA ASP A 450 23.01 -38.87 27.64
C ASP A 450 23.16 -40.33 27.15
N GLY A 451 24.17 -41.11 27.54
CA GLY A 451 24.25 -41.67 28.88
C GLY A 451 23.62 -43.06 28.90
N ILE A 452 24.37 -44.07 28.46
CA ILE A 452 24.06 -45.50 28.63
C ILE A 452 24.04 -45.85 30.12
N PRO A 453 23.04 -46.60 30.61
CA PRO A 453 23.23 -47.47 31.76
C PRO A 453 23.14 -48.94 31.33
N LEU A 454 24.26 -49.65 31.51
CA LEU A 454 24.29 -51.10 31.67
C LEU A 454 23.53 -51.47 32.95
N LEU A 455 22.71 -52.53 32.90
CA LEU A 455 22.60 -53.56 33.94
C LEU A 455 21.76 -54.75 33.43
N HIS A 456 22.45 -55.89 33.29
CA HIS A 456 22.04 -57.24 33.71
C HIS A 456 20.55 -57.63 33.61
N SER A 457 20.22 -58.50 32.66
CA SER A 457 20.01 -59.96 32.85
C SER A 457 19.25 -60.54 31.66
#